data_AF-B8C0M8-F1
#
_entry.id   AF-B8C0M8-F1
#
_cell.length_a   1.000
_cell.length_b   1.000
_cell.length_c   1.000
_cell.angle_alpha   90.00
_cell.angle_beta   90.00
_cell.angle_gamma   90.00
#
_symmetry.space_group_name_H-M   'P 1'
#
loop_
_entity.id
_entity.type
_entity.pdbx_description
1 polymer ?
#
loop_
_entity_poly.entity_id
_entity_poly.type
_entity_poly.pdbx_seq_one_letter_code
_entity_poly.pdbx_strand_id
1 'polypeptide(L)'
;PPAVVKVPGRTHPVSIHHSKVTELDDYEKAATDKVCKIHRKLPTGGILVFLTGKQEIVRMVNRLRQKLDSSRNTKSRSVDIEQTTDVNETNANYSQDVDDFDDSEKYDIVVEAGNVDDDKQPKKVQILPLYSMLSAEEQAKVFTPVPDDTRLIVIATNIAETSITIPGISYVVDCGRQKCRNYHAGTGVASYDVMWISKAAAD
;
A
#
# COMPACT_ATOMS: atom_id res chain seq x y z
N PRO A 1 -18.17 -27.04 27.87
CA PRO A 1 -17.30 -26.10 27.12
C PRO A 1 -16.58 -25.18 28.10
N PRO A 2 -15.32 -24.78 27.85
CA PRO A 2 -14.63 -23.80 28.69
C PRO A 2 -15.36 -22.44 28.70
N ALA A 3 -15.27 -21.70 29.81
CA ALA A 3 -15.87 -20.37 29.92
C ALA A 3 -15.09 -19.35 29.07
N VAL A 4 -15.81 -18.54 28.28
CA VAL A 4 -15.24 -17.46 27.47
C VAL A 4 -15.41 -16.14 28.21
N VAL A 5 -14.29 -15.52 28.60
CA VAL A 5 -14.28 -14.18 29.23
C VAL A 5 -13.97 -13.14 28.16
N LYS A 6 -14.88 -12.18 27.96
CA LYS A 6 -14.68 -11.06 27.03
C LYS A 6 -14.06 -9.89 27.78
N VAL A 7 -12.80 -9.57 27.48
CA VAL A 7 -12.13 -8.35 27.96
C VAL A 7 -12.15 -7.34 26.83
N PRO A 8 -12.80 -6.16 26.99
CA PRO A 8 -12.82 -5.15 25.94
C PRO A 8 -11.42 -4.56 25.75
N GLY A 9 -10.91 -4.61 24.52
CA GLY A 9 -9.67 -3.93 24.13
C GLY A 9 -9.87 -2.42 23.99
N ARG A 10 -8.78 -1.66 24.08
CA ARG A 10 -8.77 -0.24 23.70
C ARG A 10 -8.56 -0.16 22.19
N THR A 11 -9.64 -0.10 21.42
CA THR A 11 -9.58 0.19 19.98
C THR A 11 -10.01 1.63 19.73
N HIS A 12 -9.45 2.25 18.70
CA HIS A 12 -10.00 3.50 18.15
C HIS A 12 -11.04 3.13 17.08
N PRO A 13 -12.14 3.90 16.93
CA PRO A 13 -13.13 3.61 15.89
C PRO A 13 -12.50 3.75 14.51
N VAL A 14 -12.62 2.71 13.69
CA VAL A 14 -12.16 2.67 12.29
C VAL A 14 -13.38 2.68 11.38
N SER A 15 -13.38 3.58 10.39
CA SER A 15 -14.44 3.63 9.38
C SER A 15 -14.09 2.74 8.19
N ILE A 16 -14.86 1.67 8.00
CA ILE A 16 -14.66 0.70 6.92
C ILE A 16 -15.32 1.22 5.64
N HIS A 17 -14.56 1.25 4.55
CA HIS A 17 -15.03 1.66 3.23
C HIS A 17 -14.79 0.53 2.23
N HIS A 18 -15.85 0.09 1.55
CA HIS A 18 -15.76 -0.93 0.50
C HIS A 18 -15.83 -0.28 -0.89
N SER A 19 -15.00 -0.74 -1.82
CA SER A 19 -15.17 -0.39 -3.23
C SER A 19 -16.54 -0.85 -3.73
N LYS A 20 -17.19 -0.04 -4.58
CA LYS A 20 -18.48 -0.40 -5.18
C LYS A 20 -18.38 -1.62 -6.09
N VAL A 21 -17.22 -1.82 -6.69
CA VAL A 21 -16.90 -2.93 -7.59
C VAL A 21 -15.60 -3.56 -7.11
N THR A 22 -15.58 -4.90 -7.09
CA THR A 22 -14.39 -5.68 -6.73
C THR A 22 -13.51 -5.84 -7.96
N GLU A 23 -12.27 -5.34 -7.87
CA GLU A 23 -11.26 -5.56 -8.91
C GLU A 23 -10.76 -7.01 -8.82
N LEU A 24 -10.93 -7.78 -9.90
CA LEU A 24 -10.63 -9.21 -9.93
C LEU A 24 -9.27 -9.50 -10.57
N ASP A 25 -8.86 -8.69 -11.54
CA ASP A 25 -7.72 -8.98 -12.40
C ASP A 25 -6.47 -8.19 -11.96
N ASP A 26 -6.61 -6.90 -11.63
CA ASP A 26 -5.48 -6.05 -11.22
C ASP A 26 -5.77 -5.27 -9.92
N TYR A 27 -5.95 -6.02 -8.81
CA TYR A 27 -6.10 -5.41 -7.49
C TYR A 27 -4.88 -4.58 -7.08
N GLU A 28 -3.69 -4.86 -7.63
CA GLU A 28 -2.49 -4.05 -7.39
C GLU A 28 -2.64 -2.63 -7.92
N LYS A 29 -3.18 -2.48 -9.15
CA LYS A 29 -3.48 -1.17 -9.73
C LYS A 29 -4.57 -0.46 -8.96
N ALA A 30 -5.65 -1.14 -8.61
CA ALA A 30 -6.73 -0.55 -7.80
C ALA A 30 -6.22 -0.05 -6.43
N ALA A 31 -5.37 -0.83 -5.76
CA ALA A 31 -4.73 -0.44 -4.51
C ALA A 31 -3.79 0.76 -4.72
N THR A 32 -2.98 0.76 -5.79
CA THR A 32 -2.10 1.88 -6.15
C THR A 32 -2.88 3.18 -6.35
N ASP A 33 -3.96 3.13 -7.13
CA ASP A 33 -4.80 4.28 -7.41
C ASP A 33 -5.49 4.79 -6.13
N LYS A 34 -5.90 3.88 -5.23
CA LYS A 34 -6.47 4.23 -3.93
C LYS A 34 -5.45 4.93 -3.02
N VAL A 35 -4.21 4.45 -2.98
CA VAL A 35 -3.12 5.10 -2.23
C VAL A 35 -2.85 6.50 -2.75
N CYS A 36 -2.77 6.69 -4.08
CA CYS A 36 -2.62 8.02 -4.67
C CYS A 36 -3.78 8.95 -4.30
N LYS A 37 -5.02 8.46 -4.31
CA LYS A 37 -6.21 9.23 -3.91
C LYS A 37 -6.16 9.64 -2.44
N ILE A 38 -5.83 8.70 -1.54
CA ILE A 38 -5.67 8.98 -0.11
C ILE A 38 -4.59 10.04 0.12
N HIS A 39 -3.45 9.90 -0.54
CA HIS A 39 -2.34 10.85 -0.43
C HIS A 39 -2.71 12.27 -0.85
N ARG A 40 -3.43 12.42 -1.97
CA ARG A 40 -3.77 13.72 -2.59
C ARG A 40 -5.04 14.39 -2.04
N LYS A 41 -5.90 13.67 -1.30
CA LYS A 41 -7.23 14.18 -0.92
C LYS A 41 -7.53 14.09 0.57
N LEU A 42 -6.87 13.20 1.31
CA LEU A 42 -7.19 12.98 2.72
C LEU A 42 -6.15 13.63 3.66
N PRO A 43 -6.55 14.02 4.88
CA PRO A 43 -5.66 14.60 5.88
C PRO A 43 -4.42 13.76 6.17
N THR A 44 -3.41 14.38 6.78
CA THR A 44 -2.20 13.70 7.25
C THR A 44 -2.49 12.42 8.06
N GLY A 45 -1.57 11.46 7.96
CA GLY A 45 -1.70 10.11 8.49
C GLY A 45 -1.02 9.11 7.57
N GLY A 46 -0.31 8.14 8.17
CA GLY A 46 0.38 7.08 7.44
C GLY A 46 -0.61 6.12 6.77
N ILE A 47 -0.17 5.50 5.68
CA ILE A 47 -0.94 4.53 4.89
C ILE A 47 -0.28 3.16 5.02
N LEU A 48 -1.05 2.15 5.42
CA LEU A 48 -0.64 0.75 5.39
C LEU A 48 -1.40 0.04 4.26
N VAL A 49 -0.68 -0.67 3.40
CA VAL A 49 -1.25 -1.40 2.26
C VAL A 49 -0.96 -2.88 2.42
N PHE A 50 -1.96 -3.74 2.29
CA PHE A 50 -1.79 -5.19 2.29
C PHE A 50 -1.79 -5.76 0.87
N LEU A 51 -0.74 -6.50 0.54
CA LEU A 51 -0.57 -7.28 -0.69
C LEU A 51 -0.14 -8.72 -0.35
N THR A 52 -0.14 -9.61 -1.34
CA THR A 52 0.03 -11.05 -1.11
C THR A 52 1.49 -11.50 -1.10
N GLY A 53 2.41 -10.73 -1.68
CA GLY A 53 3.81 -11.14 -1.73
C GLY A 53 4.82 -10.11 -2.22
N LYS A 54 6.10 -10.44 -2.08
CA LYS A 54 7.26 -9.59 -2.40
C LYS A 54 7.21 -8.96 -3.79
N GLN A 55 6.86 -9.74 -4.83
CA GLN A 55 6.88 -9.24 -6.22
C GLN A 55 5.87 -8.11 -6.42
N GLU A 56 4.67 -8.25 -5.87
CA GLU A 56 3.61 -7.25 -5.92
C GLU A 56 4.02 -5.99 -5.15
N ILE A 57 4.62 -6.17 -3.97
CA ILE A 57 5.17 -5.08 -3.16
C ILE A 57 6.19 -4.28 -3.98
N VAL A 58 7.17 -4.95 -4.58
CA VAL A 58 8.22 -4.27 -5.37
C VAL A 58 7.62 -3.54 -6.58
N ARG A 59 6.66 -4.16 -7.28
CA ARG A 59 5.95 -3.50 -8.39
C ARG A 59 5.21 -2.25 -7.93
N MET A 60 4.47 -2.33 -6.82
CA MET A 60 3.72 -1.20 -6.29
C MET A 60 4.64 -0.07 -5.79
N VAL A 61 5.76 -0.39 -5.12
CA VAL A 61 6.78 0.61 -4.73
C VAL A 61 7.24 1.41 -5.95
N ASN A 62 7.60 0.72 -7.04
CA ASN A 62 8.09 1.36 -8.25
C ASN A 62 7.00 2.22 -8.92
N ARG A 63 5.77 1.69 -9.04
CA ARG A 63 4.62 2.41 -9.58
C ARG A 63 4.30 3.68 -8.78
N LEU A 64 4.36 3.61 -7.45
CA LEU A 64 4.09 4.76 -6.58
C LEU A 64 5.18 5.82 -6.65
N ARG A 65 6.46 5.43 -6.68
CA ARG A 65 7.56 6.38 -6.88
C ARG A 65 7.36 7.16 -8.18
N GLN A 66 7.08 6.47 -9.28
CA GLN A 66 6.77 7.12 -10.56
C GLN A 66 5.55 8.06 -10.46
N LYS A 67 4.39 7.57 -10.00
CA LYS A 67 3.14 8.36 -9.95
C LYS A 67 3.18 9.56 -9.00
N LEU A 68 3.98 9.50 -7.94
CA LEU A 68 4.06 10.54 -6.92
C LEU A 68 5.22 11.51 -7.15
N ASP A 69 6.31 11.08 -7.79
CA ASP A 69 7.40 11.97 -8.20
C ASP A 69 7.04 12.75 -9.47
N SER A 70 6.31 12.16 -10.41
CA SER A 70 5.88 12.85 -11.64
C SER A 70 4.96 14.06 -11.39
N SER A 71 4.29 14.13 -10.23
CA SER A 71 3.48 15.28 -9.85
C SER A 71 4.30 16.54 -9.56
N ARG A 72 5.63 16.43 -9.37
CA ARG A 72 6.54 17.56 -9.16
C ARG A 72 7.07 18.17 -10.45
N ASN A 73 7.13 17.39 -11.54
CA ASN A 73 7.93 17.77 -12.71
C ASN A 73 7.19 18.65 -13.75
N THR A 74 5.89 18.89 -13.57
CA THR A 74 5.12 19.76 -14.49
C THR A 74 5.22 21.25 -14.17
N LYS A 75 5.81 21.64 -13.03
CA LYS A 75 5.94 23.06 -12.62
C LYS A 75 7.36 23.64 -12.70
N SER A 76 8.38 22.90 -13.12
CA SER A 76 9.76 23.42 -13.20
C SER A 76 10.57 22.76 -14.32
N ARG A 77 10.29 23.08 -15.59
CA ARG A 77 11.29 22.91 -16.67
C ARG A 77 12.18 24.16 -16.73
N SER A 78 13.16 24.20 -15.84
CA SER A 78 14.37 25.01 -16.01
C SER A 78 15.55 24.17 -15.47
N VAL A 79 16.20 23.52 -16.45
CA VAL A 79 17.59 23.05 -16.57
C VAL A 79 18.44 23.06 -15.29
N ASP A 80 18.97 21.90 -14.89
CA ASP A 80 20.43 21.63 -14.88
C ASP A 80 20.72 20.15 -14.56
N ILE A 81 21.71 19.62 -15.30
CA ILE A 81 22.19 18.24 -15.29
C ILE A 81 23.37 18.17 -14.33
N GLU A 82 23.29 17.39 -13.25
CA GLU A 82 24.49 16.82 -12.63
C GLU A 82 24.27 15.36 -12.20
N GLN A 83 25.37 14.63 -12.33
CA GLN A 83 25.50 13.21 -12.55
C GLN A 83 26.10 12.60 -11.27
N THR A 84 25.40 11.67 -10.61
CA THR A 84 26.02 10.80 -9.61
C THR A 84 25.53 9.35 -9.76
N THR A 85 26.47 8.55 -10.26
CA THR A 85 26.62 7.09 -10.17
C THR A 85 26.64 6.65 -8.68
N ASP A 86 26.28 5.47 -8.18
CA ASP A 86 26.06 4.08 -8.59
C ASP A 86 25.00 3.49 -7.62
N VAL A 87 24.18 2.47 -7.87
CA VAL A 87 24.51 1.07 -8.22
C VAL A 87 23.28 0.39 -8.86
N ASN A 88 23.55 -0.40 -9.91
CA ASN A 88 22.72 -1.41 -10.57
C ASN A 88 22.13 -2.41 -9.54
N GLU A 89 20.98 -3.08 -9.72
CA GLU A 89 20.60 -3.87 -10.89
C GLU A 89 19.12 -4.34 -10.73
N THR A 90 18.25 -4.01 -11.67
CA THR A 90 17.26 -4.92 -12.30
C THR A 90 16.57 -4.17 -13.42
N ASN A 91 17.26 -4.18 -14.56
CA ASN A 91 16.71 -3.83 -15.86
C ASN A 91 15.63 -4.86 -16.22
N ALA A 92 14.37 -4.51 -16.07
CA ALA A 92 13.28 -5.14 -16.79
C ALA A 92 12.63 -4.04 -17.63
N ASN A 93 13.06 -3.96 -18.90
CA ASN A 93 12.32 -3.27 -19.95
C ASN A 93 10.92 -3.88 -20.02
N TYR A 94 9.95 -3.24 -19.36
CA TYR A 94 8.55 -3.43 -19.65
C TYR A 94 8.06 -2.17 -20.38
N SER A 95 8.37 -2.12 -21.66
CA SER A 95 7.67 -1.24 -22.59
C SER A 95 6.31 -1.84 -22.82
N GLN A 96 5.27 -1.27 -22.22
CA GLN A 96 3.91 -1.42 -22.70
C GLN A 96 3.06 -0.24 -22.20
N ASP A 97 2.86 0.69 -23.12
CA ASP A 97 1.63 1.42 -23.38
C ASP A 97 1.00 2.09 -22.16
N VAL A 98 1.42 3.35 -21.95
CA VAL A 98 0.69 4.32 -21.14
C VAL A 98 -0.62 4.66 -21.84
N ASP A 99 -1.63 3.81 -21.68
CA ASP A 99 -3.01 4.22 -21.89
C ASP A 99 -3.35 5.24 -20.80
N ASP A 100 -3.14 6.51 -21.14
CA ASP A 100 -3.64 7.70 -20.44
C ASP A 100 -5.15 7.78 -20.63
N PHE A 101 -5.86 6.79 -20.09
CA PHE A 101 -7.32 6.78 -20.03
C PHE A 101 -7.72 7.23 -18.63
N ASP A 102 -7.86 8.54 -18.48
CA ASP A 102 -8.56 9.17 -17.36
C ASP A 102 -10.05 8.79 -17.42
N ASP A 103 -10.37 7.58 -16.97
CA ASP A 103 -11.74 7.15 -16.60
C ASP A 103 -11.83 6.98 -15.07
N SER A 104 -11.19 7.90 -14.32
CA SER A 104 -11.26 7.90 -12.85
C SER A 104 -12.61 8.41 -12.31
N GLU A 105 -13.52 8.90 -13.16
CA GLU A 105 -14.82 9.42 -12.72
C GLU A 105 -15.89 8.33 -12.55
N LYS A 106 -15.70 7.13 -13.13
CA LYS A 106 -16.74 6.10 -13.09
C LYS A 106 -16.75 5.27 -11.79
N TYR A 107 -15.69 5.34 -10.99
CA TYR A 107 -15.50 4.47 -9.82
C TYR A 107 -14.87 5.20 -8.63
N ASP A 108 -15.66 6.01 -7.93
CA ASP A 108 -15.36 6.30 -6.52
C ASP A 108 -16.64 6.49 -5.68
N ILE A 109 -16.46 6.19 -4.39
CA ILE A 109 -17.26 6.71 -3.29
C ILE A 109 -16.91 8.20 -3.19
N VAL A 110 -17.94 9.04 -3.06
CA VAL A 110 -17.78 10.44 -2.67
C VAL A 110 -17.25 10.43 -1.24
N VAL A 111 -15.94 10.29 -1.05
CA VAL A 111 -15.31 10.80 0.17
C VAL A 111 -15.47 12.29 0.01
N GLU A 112 -16.41 12.88 0.75
CA GLU A 112 -16.49 14.32 0.84
C GLU A 112 -15.13 14.79 1.37
N ALA A 113 -14.27 15.20 0.44
CA ALA A 113 -13.14 16.00 0.75
C ALA A 113 -13.74 17.27 1.33
N GLY A 114 -13.87 17.33 2.66
CA GLY A 114 -14.03 18.61 3.33
C GLY A 114 -12.95 19.54 2.77
N ASN A 115 -13.23 20.83 2.67
CA ASN A 115 -12.21 21.80 2.26
C ASN A 115 -11.05 21.74 3.26
N VAL A 116 -10.09 20.84 3.03
CA VAL A 116 -8.90 20.67 3.83
C VAL A 116 -7.92 21.69 3.28
N ASP A 117 -7.51 22.66 4.11
CA ASP A 117 -6.46 23.61 3.78
C ASP A 117 -5.27 22.87 3.14
N ASP A 118 -4.79 23.35 2.00
CA ASP A 118 -3.69 22.73 1.23
C ASP A 118 -2.42 22.55 2.09
N ASP A 119 -2.28 23.37 3.14
CA ASP A 119 -1.20 23.29 4.14
C ASP A 119 -1.27 22.07 5.08
N LYS A 120 -2.40 21.34 5.12
CA LYS A 120 -2.55 20.13 5.96
C LYS A 120 -2.27 18.82 5.21
N GLN A 121 -1.92 18.91 3.91
CA GLN A 121 -1.56 17.74 3.12
C GLN A 121 -0.02 17.59 3.03
N PRO A 122 0.52 16.40 3.29
CA PRO A 122 1.95 16.15 3.17
C PRO A 122 2.37 16.20 1.70
N LYS A 123 3.38 17.00 1.37
CA LYS A 123 3.87 17.18 -0.01
C LYS A 123 4.87 16.11 -0.44
N LYS A 124 5.42 15.36 0.53
CA LYS A 124 6.39 14.28 0.29
C LYS A 124 5.83 12.94 0.73
N VAL A 125 6.42 11.87 0.20
CA VAL A 125 6.13 10.50 0.61
C VAL A 125 7.41 9.74 0.95
N GLN A 126 7.30 8.86 1.94
CA GLN A 126 8.31 7.86 2.26
C GLN A 126 7.67 6.49 2.10
N ILE A 127 8.10 5.75 1.06
CA ILE A 127 7.53 4.45 0.70
C ILE A 127 8.46 3.35 1.18
N LEU A 128 7.98 2.47 2.05
CA LEU A 128 8.74 1.36 2.64
C LEU A 128 8.07 0.01 2.41
N PRO A 129 8.79 -1.00 1.87
CA PRO A 129 8.30 -2.37 1.81
C PRO A 129 8.38 -3.05 3.19
N LEU A 130 7.47 -3.98 3.47
CA LEU A 130 7.51 -4.81 4.67
C LEU A 130 7.09 -6.25 4.38
N TYR A 131 8.06 -7.17 4.29
CA TYR A 131 7.81 -8.60 4.10
C TYR A 131 8.88 -9.43 4.80
N SER A 132 8.59 -10.70 5.05
CA SER A 132 9.40 -11.61 5.89
C SER A 132 10.85 -11.79 5.47
N MET A 133 11.17 -11.67 4.17
CA MET A 133 12.53 -11.80 3.64
C MET A 133 13.39 -10.52 3.78
N LEU A 134 12.88 -9.43 4.34
CA LEU A 134 13.69 -8.23 4.63
C LEU A 134 14.61 -8.46 5.82
N SER A 135 15.79 -7.82 5.82
CA SER A 135 16.67 -7.80 6.97
C SER A 135 16.01 -7.11 8.17
N ALA A 136 16.45 -7.41 9.40
CA ALA A 136 15.90 -6.80 10.60
C ALA A 136 16.07 -5.26 10.59
N GLU A 137 17.18 -4.76 10.05
CA GLU A 137 17.43 -3.32 9.90
C GLU A 137 16.44 -2.68 8.94
N GLU A 138 16.14 -3.32 7.80
CA GLU A 138 15.14 -2.82 6.85
C GLU A 138 13.73 -2.84 7.43
N GLN A 139 13.37 -3.89 8.16
CA GLN A 139 12.08 -3.94 8.87
C GLN A 139 12.00 -2.84 9.94
N ALA A 140 13.10 -2.53 10.62
CA ALA A 140 13.11 -1.48 11.64
C ALA A 140 12.82 -0.07 11.09
N LYS A 141 13.07 0.18 9.81
CA LYS A 141 12.80 1.47 9.15
C LYS A 141 11.32 1.88 9.20
N VAL A 142 10.38 0.95 9.31
CA VAL A 142 8.95 1.32 9.43
C VAL A 142 8.61 1.97 10.77
N PHE A 143 9.47 1.84 11.79
CA PHE A 143 9.28 2.45 13.10
C PHE A 143 10.05 3.74 13.30
N THR A 144 10.92 4.12 12.34
CA THR A 144 11.67 5.38 12.45
C THR A 144 10.72 6.56 12.26
N PRO A 145 10.85 7.64 13.06
CA PRO A 145 10.07 8.86 12.85
C PRO A 145 10.22 9.34 11.41
N VAL A 146 9.10 9.66 10.77
CA VAL A 146 9.12 10.27 9.44
C VAL A 146 9.43 11.75 9.54
N PRO A 147 10.19 12.33 8.59
CA PRO A 147 10.41 13.77 8.53
C PRO A 147 9.11 14.55 8.40
N ASP A 148 9.17 15.84 8.78
CA ASP A 148 8.04 16.76 8.60
C ASP A 148 7.59 16.82 7.12
N ASP A 149 6.30 17.10 6.93
CA ASP A 149 5.67 17.21 5.59
C ASP A 149 5.79 15.92 4.73
N THR A 150 6.01 14.77 5.36
CA THR A 150 6.19 13.48 4.69
C THR A 150 5.17 12.45 5.15
N ARG A 151 4.43 11.86 4.21
CA ARG A 151 3.52 10.74 4.49
C ARG A 151 4.28 9.42 4.44
N LEU A 152 4.19 8.65 5.52
CA LEU A 152 4.62 7.26 5.53
C LEU A 152 3.65 6.39 4.72
N ILE A 153 4.17 5.61 3.77
CA ILE A 153 3.41 4.60 3.03
C ILE A 153 4.14 3.26 3.21
N VAL A 154 3.53 2.34 3.94
CA VAL A 154 4.06 0.99 4.15
C VAL A 154 3.28 0.00 3.30
N ILE A 155 3.99 -0.78 2.50
CA ILE A 155 3.39 -1.81 1.64
C ILE A 155 3.84 -3.17 2.17
N ALA A 156 2.90 -3.90 2.76
CA ALA A 156 3.18 -5.06 3.58
C ALA A 156 2.48 -6.33 3.08
N THR A 157 3.02 -7.49 3.44
CA THR A 157 2.24 -8.73 3.49
C THR A 157 1.53 -8.87 4.85
N ASN A 158 0.80 -9.96 5.05
CA ASN A 158 0.12 -10.33 6.30
C ASN A 158 1.06 -10.45 7.53
N ILE A 159 2.35 -10.14 7.41
CA ILE A 159 3.26 -9.98 8.56
C ILE A 159 2.82 -8.81 9.46
N ALA A 160 2.19 -7.78 8.89
CA ALA A 160 1.69 -6.62 9.64
C ALA A 160 0.29 -6.84 10.24
N GLU A 161 -0.40 -7.93 9.92
CA GLU A 161 -1.78 -8.20 10.35
C GLU A 161 -1.85 -8.52 11.86
N THR A 162 -0.94 -9.36 12.36
CA THR A 162 -1.05 -9.91 13.71
C THR A 162 -0.03 -9.37 14.72
N SER A 163 1.11 -8.85 14.27
CA SER A 163 2.29 -8.76 15.14
C SER A 163 3.03 -7.42 15.13
N ILE A 164 2.65 -6.47 14.27
CA ILE A 164 3.38 -5.21 14.10
C ILE A 164 2.43 -4.02 14.13
N THR A 165 2.55 -3.20 15.17
CA THR A 165 1.88 -1.90 15.25
C THR A 165 2.82 -0.82 14.74
N ILE A 166 2.53 -0.27 13.56
CA ILE A 166 3.30 0.84 12.99
C ILE A 166 2.70 2.15 13.50
N PRO A 167 3.48 3.00 14.20
CA PRO A 167 2.96 4.25 14.74
C PRO A 167 2.56 5.21 13.61
N GLY A 168 1.49 5.98 13.84
CA GLY A 168 1.06 7.03 12.92
C GLY A 168 0.31 6.55 11.67
N ILE A 169 -0.04 5.27 11.56
CA ILE A 169 -0.96 4.78 10.52
C ILE A 169 -2.38 5.26 10.84
N SER A 170 -3.03 5.88 9.84
CA SER A 170 -4.42 6.34 9.92
C SER A 170 -5.28 5.79 8.80
N TYR A 171 -4.66 5.24 7.76
CA TYR A 171 -5.35 4.66 6.60
C TYR A 171 -4.83 3.26 6.34
N VAL A 172 -5.75 2.33 6.08
CA VAL A 172 -5.43 0.98 5.65
C VAL A 172 -6.07 0.73 4.29
N VAL A 173 -5.29 0.21 3.35
CA VAL A 173 -5.75 -0.26 2.04
C VAL A 173 -5.54 -1.77 2.00
N ASP A 174 -6.63 -2.51 2.14
CA ASP A 174 -6.61 -3.96 2.06
C ASP A 174 -7.07 -4.43 0.67
N CYS A 175 -6.26 -5.28 0.03
CA CYS A 175 -6.63 -5.91 -1.25
C CYS A 175 -7.60 -7.08 -1.09
N GLY A 176 -7.79 -7.59 0.13
CA GLY A 176 -8.67 -8.72 0.42
C GLY A 176 -8.14 -10.07 -0.07
N ARG A 177 -6.86 -10.14 -0.46
CA ARG A 177 -6.22 -11.34 -1.02
C ARG A 177 -5.05 -11.79 -0.17
N GLN A 178 -4.81 -13.10 -0.13
CA GLN A 178 -3.65 -13.70 0.52
C GLN A 178 -3.12 -14.87 -0.30
N LYS A 179 -1.82 -15.13 -0.18
CA LYS A 179 -1.19 -16.31 -0.77
C LYS A 179 -1.24 -17.47 0.22
N CYS A 180 -2.03 -18.49 -0.08
CA CYS A 180 -2.18 -19.66 0.77
C CYS A 180 -1.41 -20.84 0.20
N ARG A 181 -0.74 -21.60 1.08
CA ARG A 181 -0.20 -22.91 0.71
C ARG A 181 -1.34 -23.92 0.73
N ASN A 182 -1.68 -24.49 -0.41
CA ASN A 182 -2.62 -25.59 -0.52
C ASN A 182 -1.86 -26.92 -0.66
N TYR A 183 -2.31 -27.97 0.03
CA TYR A 183 -1.67 -29.28 0.00
C TYR A 183 -2.64 -30.34 -0.49
N HIS A 184 -2.31 -30.97 -1.61
CA HIS A 184 -3.11 -32.04 -2.19
C HIS A 184 -2.59 -33.40 -1.69
N ALA A 185 -3.25 -33.95 -0.68
CA ALA A 185 -2.85 -35.21 -0.03
C ALA A 185 -2.77 -36.41 -1.01
N GLY A 186 -3.59 -36.43 -2.06
CA GLY A 186 -3.58 -37.50 -3.07
C GLY A 186 -2.35 -37.50 -3.98
N THR A 187 -1.75 -36.33 -4.24
CA THR A 187 -0.59 -36.18 -5.13
C THR A 187 0.70 -35.85 -4.37
N GLY A 188 0.61 -35.47 -3.10
CA GLY A 188 1.73 -35.00 -2.29
C GLY A 188 2.23 -33.60 -2.69
N VAL A 189 1.57 -32.93 -3.64
CA VAL A 189 1.99 -31.63 -4.17
C VAL A 189 1.45 -30.50 -3.30
N ALA A 190 2.32 -29.51 -3.03
CA ALA A 190 1.90 -28.23 -2.47
C ALA A 190 1.89 -27.15 -3.56
N SER A 191 0.79 -26.41 -3.67
CA SER A 191 0.66 -25.20 -4.50
C SER A 191 0.57 -23.96 -3.63
N TYR A 192 0.84 -22.81 -4.22
CA TYR A 192 0.63 -21.50 -3.60
C TYR A 192 -0.33 -20.69 -4.45
N ASP A 193 -1.55 -20.54 -3.96
CA ASP A 193 -2.63 -19.91 -4.71
C ASP A 193 -3.06 -18.62 -4.01
N VAL A 194 -3.35 -17.58 -4.80
CA VAL A 194 -3.88 -16.32 -4.29
C VAL A 194 -5.39 -16.47 -4.10
N MET A 195 -5.85 -16.39 -2.86
CA MET A 195 -7.23 -16.60 -2.47
C MET A 195 -7.77 -15.40 -1.68
N TRP A 196 -9.09 -15.34 -1.51
CA TRP A 196 -9.72 -14.35 -0.63
C TRP A 196 -9.29 -14.57 0.82
N ILE A 197 -9.08 -13.47 1.55
CA ILE A 197 -8.92 -13.52 3.00
C ILE A 197 -10.27 -13.87 3.67
N SER A 198 -10.19 -14.40 4.89
CA SER A 198 -11.39 -14.60 5.69
C SER A 198 -11.91 -13.27 6.21
N LYS A 199 -13.19 -13.20 6.58
CA LYS A 199 -13.74 -12.01 7.27
C LYS A 199 -12.94 -11.66 8.53
N ALA A 200 -12.53 -12.67 9.30
CA ALA A 200 -11.74 -12.47 10.52
C ALA A 200 -10.31 -11.97 10.28
N ALA A 201 -9.80 -12.07 9.06
CA ALA A 201 -8.51 -11.49 8.66
C ALA A 201 -8.66 -10.06 8.11
N ALA A 202 -9.86 -9.70 7.68
CA ALA A 202 -10.20 -8.35 7.21
C ALA A 202 -10.64 -7.41 8.35
N ASP A 203 -11.18 -7.98 9.44
CA ASP A 203 -11.65 -7.29 10.65
C ASP A 203 -10.49 -7.03 11.64
#